data_AF-J1HQ45-F1
#
_entry.id   AF-J1HQ45-F1
#
_cell.length_a   1.000
_cell.length_b   1.000
_cell.length_c   1.000
_cell.angle_alpha   90.00
_cell.angle_beta   90.00
_cell.angle_gamma   90.00
#
_symmetry.space_group_name_H-M   'P 1'
#
loop_
_entity.id
_entity.type
_entity.pdbx_description
1 polymer ?
#
loop_
_entity_poly.entity_id
_entity_poly.type
_entity_poly.pdbx_seq_one_letter_code
_entity_poly.pdbx_strand_id
1 'polypeptide(L)'
;MDARCRHREGVVDTDARCRHREGDITRAGVDNARRRPRRGVPPDKEAGPDGPPPGEPPRHQDRSTAHPVRSTDAPRSRVARSRLVGRSGTPRSRVVGRSGTPRSRVVPQCHNGTMNGSKALAALTAAGIEADASTGARARYSTDAGLYRIPPEVVVFPRDTDQVLRALEIARGLGIPITTRGGGTSCAGNSVGPGAVIDFSRHMNRVLSIDPRAQTATVEPGCIGSTLQEAARAHGLRFGPDPSSQNRASIGGMVGNNACGPHATAWGRTSDNIVSMECVDGRGRRFTASSRHGSAIPEVPGLAALIGANLAPIRRELGSFGRQVSGYSLEHLTPEGGRNLAAMLTGSEGTLVTLLSVTVRLVPLPTAPVLVALGYPGMIEAADDVPAILGHSPLAVEGMDRRLVDAVRRHKGPGAVPALPDGDGWLLCEVGGADETAEDSLARARA
;
A
#
# COMPACT_ATOMS: atom_id res chain seq x y z
N MET A 1 52.59 -40.93 -13.33
CA MET A 1 52.98 -40.89 -14.76
C MET A 1 52.30 -39.66 -15.35
N ASP A 2 52.73 -38.45 -15.00
CA ASP A 2 53.94 -37.70 -15.39
C ASP A 2 53.69 -36.86 -16.65
N ALA A 3 53.49 -35.55 -16.48
CA ALA A 3 53.93 -34.51 -17.41
C ALA A 3 53.96 -33.16 -16.68
N ARG A 4 55.06 -32.43 -16.87
CA ARG A 4 55.61 -31.42 -15.96
C ARG A 4 55.45 -29.98 -16.47
N CYS A 5 55.52 -29.10 -15.48
CA CYS A 5 55.69 -27.65 -15.48
C CYS A 5 56.91 -27.12 -16.28
N ARG A 6 56.86 -25.86 -16.74
CA ARG A 6 57.97 -24.88 -16.64
C ARG A 6 57.52 -23.43 -16.94
N HIS A 7 57.72 -22.56 -15.95
CA HIS A 7 57.79 -21.10 -16.04
C HIS A 7 59.12 -20.61 -16.64
N ARG A 8 59.16 -19.37 -17.13
CA ARG A 8 60.36 -18.52 -17.23
C ARG A 8 60.04 -17.05 -16.91
N GLU A 9 60.96 -16.44 -16.18
CA GLU A 9 60.98 -15.10 -15.55
C GLU A 9 61.69 -14.02 -16.41
N GLY A 10 61.57 -12.77 -15.95
CA GLY A 10 62.44 -11.60 -16.22
C GLY A 10 61.63 -10.30 -16.00
N VAL A 11 61.63 -9.65 -14.83
CA VAL A 11 62.62 -8.81 -14.13
C VAL A 11 63.15 -7.63 -14.95
N VAL A 12 62.71 -6.41 -14.59
CA VAL A 12 63.54 -5.19 -14.46
C VAL A 12 62.98 -4.36 -13.30
N ASP A 13 63.85 -4.03 -12.35
CA ASP A 13 63.67 -3.15 -11.19
C ASP A 13 64.46 -1.84 -11.43
N THR A 14 63.90 -0.69 -11.01
CA THR A 14 64.66 0.40 -10.38
C THR A 14 63.74 1.33 -9.57
N ASP A 15 63.63 1.01 -8.29
CA ASP A 15 63.78 1.86 -7.08
C ASP A 15 63.61 3.41 -7.17
N ALA A 16 62.64 3.95 -6.41
CA ALA A 16 62.72 5.27 -5.75
C ALA A 16 61.75 5.39 -4.53
N ARG A 17 62.22 4.89 -3.39
CA ARG A 17 61.91 5.20 -1.96
C ARG A 17 60.81 6.24 -1.58
N CYS A 18 59.78 5.70 -0.93
CA CYS A 18 59.41 5.84 0.50
C CYS A 18 59.39 7.22 1.21
N ARG A 19 58.20 7.63 1.68
CA ARG A 19 57.97 8.09 3.08
C ARG A 19 56.59 7.67 3.59
N HIS A 20 56.60 7.03 4.76
CA HIS A 20 55.46 6.58 5.58
C HIS A 20 54.53 7.71 6.05
N ARG A 21 53.23 7.38 6.18
CA ARG A 21 52.41 7.69 7.37
C ARG A 21 51.32 6.64 7.54
N GLU A 22 51.41 5.89 8.65
CA GLU A 22 50.40 4.98 9.15
C GLU A 22 49.16 5.74 9.66
N GLY A 23 48.00 5.13 9.49
CA GLY A 23 46.71 5.63 9.96
C GLY A 23 45.68 4.51 9.83
N ASP A 24 45.65 3.68 10.87
CA ASP A 24 44.76 2.53 11.07
C ASP A 24 43.28 2.98 11.10
N ILE A 25 42.41 2.35 10.28
CA ILE A 25 40.95 2.54 10.37
C ILE A 25 40.31 1.16 10.59
N THR A 26 39.97 0.92 11.84
CA THR A 26 39.20 -0.21 12.33
C THR A 26 37.73 -0.11 11.94
N ARG A 27 37.14 -1.28 11.70
CA ARG A 27 35.70 -1.54 11.47
C ARG A 27 34.84 -0.89 12.56
N ALA A 28 33.77 -0.19 12.16
CA ALA A 28 32.67 0.20 13.03
C ALA A 28 31.36 -0.39 12.50
N GLY A 29 30.76 -1.26 13.32
CA GLY A 29 29.41 -1.77 13.16
C GLY A 29 28.37 -0.68 13.45
N VAL A 30 27.20 -0.83 12.82
CA VAL A 30 26.07 0.08 12.94
C VAL A 30 25.25 -0.34 14.16
N ASP A 31 25.43 0.38 15.27
CA ASP A 31 24.59 0.27 16.46
C ASP A 31 23.34 1.14 16.32
N ASN A 32 22.18 0.52 16.53
CA ASN A 32 20.86 1.12 16.42
C ASN A 32 20.58 1.97 17.67
N ALA A 33 20.41 3.28 17.49
CA ALA A 33 20.29 4.25 18.58
C ALA A 33 18.98 4.10 19.38
N ARG A 34 19.11 3.57 20.61
CA ARG A 34 18.07 3.62 21.66
C ARG A 34 17.87 5.06 22.13
N ARG A 35 16.61 5.53 22.12
CA ARG A 35 16.19 6.78 22.75
C ARG A 35 16.34 6.68 24.27
N ARG A 36 17.01 7.67 24.88
CA ARG A 36 17.15 7.80 26.35
C ARG A 36 15.87 8.35 26.98
N PRO A 37 15.45 7.88 28.17
CA PRO A 37 14.33 8.45 28.91
C PRO A 37 14.77 9.67 29.74
N ARG A 38 13.85 10.62 29.95
CA ARG A 38 14.01 11.79 30.82
C ARG A 38 13.87 11.37 32.30
N ARG A 39 14.82 11.80 33.16
CA ARG A 39 14.68 11.90 34.64
C ARG A 39 13.50 12.86 34.95
N GLY A 40 12.68 12.79 36.00
CA GLY A 40 12.57 12.01 37.23
C GLY A 40 11.73 12.86 38.21
N VAL A 41 10.73 12.28 38.89
CA VAL A 41 9.98 12.89 40.01
C VAL A 41 9.84 11.77 41.08
N PRO A 42 10.07 12.03 42.39
CA PRO A 42 10.25 10.98 43.39
C PRO A 42 8.93 10.39 43.92
N PRO A 43 8.96 9.20 44.57
CA PRO A 43 7.77 8.49 45.03
C PRO A 43 7.40 8.86 46.49
N ASP A 44 6.11 8.93 46.78
CA ASP A 44 5.58 8.91 48.14
C ASP A 44 4.97 7.53 48.47
N LYS A 45 5.64 6.89 49.45
CA LYS A 45 5.22 6.01 50.56
C LYS A 45 3.94 5.14 50.50
N GLU A 46 4.23 3.86 50.73
CA GLU A 46 3.51 2.75 51.38
C GLU A 46 2.12 2.99 52.03
N ALA A 47 1.18 2.07 51.75
CA ALA A 47 0.44 1.30 52.74
C ALA A 47 -0.32 0.12 52.06
N GLY A 48 -0.18 -1.09 52.59
CA GLY A 48 -1.21 -2.15 52.52
C GLY A 48 -1.54 -2.58 53.96
N PRO A 49 -2.23 -3.71 54.20
CA PRO A 49 -3.20 -4.45 53.38
C PRO A 49 -4.58 -4.52 54.10
N ASP A 50 -5.60 -5.12 53.46
CA ASP A 50 -6.60 -6.01 54.08
C ASP A 50 -7.83 -6.20 53.16
N GLY A 51 -8.08 -7.46 52.78
CA GLY A 51 -9.34 -7.90 52.19
C GLY A 51 -10.04 -8.90 53.09
N PRO A 52 -11.35 -9.15 52.88
CA PRO A 52 -11.94 -10.46 53.21
C PRO A 52 -12.91 -10.95 52.09
N PRO A 53 -13.57 -12.13 52.18
CA PRO A 53 -13.26 -13.35 51.41
C PRO A 53 -14.39 -13.72 50.38
N PRO A 54 -14.30 -14.87 49.66
CA PRO A 54 -15.21 -15.17 48.55
C PRO A 54 -16.53 -15.81 49.00
N GLY A 55 -17.61 -15.54 48.28
CA GLY A 55 -18.90 -16.20 48.41
C GLY A 55 -19.34 -16.82 47.08
N GLU A 56 -19.69 -18.09 47.10
CA GLU A 56 -20.28 -18.88 46.02
C GLU A 56 -21.42 -19.73 46.63
N PRO A 57 -22.32 -20.36 45.86
CA PRO A 57 -23.35 -19.84 44.94
C PRO A 57 -24.78 -20.21 45.46
N PRO A 58 -25.85 -20.03 44.65
CA PRO A 58 -26.85 -21.08 44.64
C PRO A 58 -27.26 -21.59 43.25
N ARG A 59 -27.71 -22.84 43.29
CA ARG A 59 -28.03 -23.77 42.21
C ARG A 59 -29.44 -23.56 41.61
N HIS A 60 -29.56 -23.99 40.36
CA HIS A 60 -30.71 -24.56 39.63
C HIS A 60 -32.11 -24.61 40.28
N GLN A 61 -33.12 -24.19 39.49
CA GLN A 61 -34.41 -24.86 39.21
C GLN A 61 -35.06 -24.10 38.03
N ASP A 62 -35.09 -24.59 36.79
CA ASP A 62 -35.95 -25.64 36.20
C ASP A 62 -37.44 -25.22 36.03
N ARG A 63 -37.89 -25.15 34.77
CA ARG A 63 -39.27 -25.21 34.23
C ARG A 63 -39.22 -24.89 32.72
N SER A 64 -39.29 -25.90 31.84
CA SER A 64 -40.50 -26.34 31.09
C SER A 64 -41.26 -25.15 30.45
N THR A 65 -41.49 -25.06 29.15
CA THR A 65 -42.24 -25.99 28.28
C THR A 65 -42.13 -25.57 26.81
N ALA A 66 -42.24 -26.55 25.90
CA ALA A 66 -42.29 -26.38 24.46
C ALA A 66 -43.71 -26.16 23.90
N HIS A 67 -43.77 -25.36 22.81
CA HIS A 67 -44.74 -25.33 21.68
C HIS A 67 -46.21 -24.89 21.90
N PRO A 68 -47.00 -24.47 20.87
CA PRO A 68 -46.73 -24.40 19.42
C PRO A 68 -47.13 -23.09 18.68
N VAL A 69 -46.81 -23.10 17.38
CA VAL A 69 -47.21 -22.24 16.25
C VAL A 69 -48.71 -21.90 16.19
N ARG A 70 -49.05 -20.64 15.86
CA ARG A 70 -50.12 -20.31 14.88
C ARG A 70 -49.99 -18.90 14.30
N SER A 71 -50.23 -18.86 12.99
CA SER A 71 -50.45 -17.72 12.11
C SER A 71 -51.56 -16.77 12.58
N THR A 72 -51.47 -15.47 12.27
CA THR A 72 -52.36 -14.75 11.32
C THR A 72 -52.00 -13.25 11.25
N ASP A 73 -52.23 -12.70 10.06
CA ASP A 73 -52.58 -11.31 9.74
C ASP A 73 -51.54 -10.18 9.70
N ALA A 74 -51.31 -9.74 8.46
CA ALA A 74 -50.83 -8.41 8.09
C ALA A 74 -51.84 -7.32 8.49
N PRO A 75 -51.37 -6.06 8.58
CA PRO A 75 -52.08 -5.02 7.83
C PRO A 75 -51.15 -4.09 7.05
N ARG A 76 -51.65 -3.74 5.86
CA ARG A 76 -51.21 -2.64 5.00
C ARG A 76 -51.56 -1.28 5.65
N SER A 77 -50.66 -0.31 5.61
CA SER A 77 -50.99 1.13 5.65
C SER A 77 -49.98 1.91 4.80
N ARG A 78 -50.35 2.26 3.56
CA ARG A 78 -50.87 3.57 3.12
C ARG A 78 -49.92 4.74 3.37
N VAL A 79 -49.20 5.07 2.29
CA VAL A 79 -48.50 6.33 2.02
C VAL A 79 -49.51 7.48 2.00
N ALA A 80 -49.32 8.48 2.86
CA ALA A 80 -49.99 9.77 2.77
C ALA A 80 -48.98 10.83 2.30
N ARG A 81 -49.20 11.38 1.11
CA ARG A 81 -48.54 12.59 0.61
C ARG A 81 -49.26 13.80 1.21
N SER A 82 -48.57 14.64 1.97
CA SER A 82 -49.04 15.99 2.29
C SER A 82 -48.28 17.02 1.45
N ARG A 83 -49.04 17.82 0.70
CA ARG A 83 -48.61 19.07 0.08
C ARG A 83 -48.51 20.12 1.18
N LEU A 84 -47.42 20.87 1.24
CA LEU A 84 -47.34 22.12 2.00
C LEU A 84 -47.04 23.28 1.05
N VAL A 85 -47.98 24.22 1.08
CA VAL A 85 -48.02 25.49 0.37
C VAL A 85 -47.04 26.47 1.03
N GLY A 86 -46.42 27.30 0.19
CA GLY A 86 -45.39 28.26 0.61
C GLY A 86 -45.90 29.36 1.54
N ARG A 87 -44.95 29.91 2.32
CA ARG A 87 -45.05 31.23 2.90
C ARG A 87 -43.67 31.89 2.91
N SER A 88 -43.64 33.08 2.34
CA SER A 88 -42.56 34.04 2.25
C SER A 88 -42.14 34.57 3.63
N GLY A 89 -40.83 34.63 3.88
CA GLY A 89 -40.24 35.33 5.01
C GLY A 89 -38.73 35.47 4.84
N THR A 90 -38.27 36.65 4.46
CA THR A 90 -36.86 37.06 4.44
C THR A 90 -36.30 37.25 5.84
N PRO A 91 -34.99 37.01 6.03
CA PRO A 91 -34.18 38.06 6.64
C PRO A 91 -32.89 38.34 5.84
N ARG A 92 -32.60 39.63 5.71
CA ARG A 92 -31.38 40.19 5.13
C ARG A 92 -30.19 39.95 6.07
N SER A 93 -29.10 39.37 5.56
CA SER A 93 -27.75 39.66 6.05
C SER A 93 -26.85 40.01 4.86
N ARG A 94 -26.20 41.17 4.94
CA ARG A 94 -25.26 41.72 3.96
C ARG A 94 -23.96 40.92 4.02
N VAL A 95 -23.57 40.29 2.92
CA VAL A 95 -22.18 39.90 2.66
C VAL A 95 -21.66 40.81 1.54
N VAL A 96 -20.58 41.51 1.85
CA VAL A 96 -19.86 42.44 0.97
C VAL A 96 -19.27 41.66 -0.21
N GLY A 97 -19.63 42.04 -1.43
CA GLY A 97 -19.17 41.40 -2.65
C GLY A 97 -17.70 41.69 -2.94
N ARG A 98 -16.91 40.63 -3.15
CA ARG A 98 -15.70 40.68 -3.98
C ARG A 98 -16.09 40.15 -5.36
N SER A 99 -16.00 41.01 -6.36
CA SER A 99 -16.20 40.68 -7.78
C SER A 99 -15.06 39.78 -8.27
N GLY A 100 -15.25 38.46 -8.18
CA GLY A 100 -14.47 37.47 -8.91
C GLY A 100 -15.26 37.04 -10.14
N THR A 101 -14.70 37.22 -11.33
CA THR A 101 -15.22 36.61 -12.56
C THR A 101 -15.33 35.09 -12.37
N PRO A 102 -16.46 34.46 -12.76
CA PRO A 102 -16.57 33.01 -12.61
C PRO A 102 -15.60 32.36 -13.60
N ARG A 103 -14.54 31.74 -13.09
CA ARG A 103 -13.71 30.82 -13.87
C ARG A 103 -14.65 29.77 -14.47
N SER A 104 -14.65 29.69 -15.80
CA SER A 104 -15.42 28.68 -16.51
C SER A 104 -15.05 27.31 -15.94
N ARG A 105 -16.06 26.60 -15.45
CA ARG A 105 -15.94 25.19 -15.12
C ARG A 105 -15.58 24.51 -16.45
N VAL A 106 -14.33 24.06 -16.59
CA VAL A 106 -13.95 23.17 -17.69
C VAL A 106 -14.67 21.85 -17.43
N VAL A 107 -15.88 21.74 -17.96
CA VAL A 107 -16.55 20.44 -18.12
C VAL A 107 -15.74 19.72 -19.19
N PRO A 108 -15.18 18.52 -18.95
CA PRO A 108 -14.54 17.76 -20.00
C PRO A 108 -15.58 17.56 -21.10
N GLN A 109 -15.37 18.18 -22.26
CA GLN A 109 -16.19 17.91 -23.43
C GLN A 109 -16.07 16.41 -23.72
N CYS A 110 -17.19 15.72 -23.79
CA CYS A 110 -17.26 14.37 -24.33
C CYS A 110 -16.73 14.41 -25.77
N HIS A 111 -15.44 14.13 -25.95
CA HIS A 111 -14.77 14.14 -27.24
C HIS A 111 -15.32 13.01 -28.12
N ASN A 112 -15.06 13.09 -29.44
CA ASN A 112 -15.33 12.11 -30.50
C ASN A 112 -14.70 10.70 -30.23
N GLY A 113 -14.97 10.07 -29.08
CA GLY A 113 -14.18 8.96 -28.54
C GLY A 113 -14.17 7.69 -29.41
N THR A 114 -15.15 7.49 -30.28
CA THR A 114 -15.13 6.35 -31.21
C THR A 114 -14.12 6.51 -32.35
N MET A 115 -13.81 7.73 -32.78
CA MET A 115 -12.87 8.00 -33.88
C MET A 115 -11.40 7.94 -33.44
N ASN A 116 -11.13 8.17 -32.15
CA ASN A 116 -9.79 8.10 -31.59
C ASN A 116 -9.39 6.65 -31.28
N GLY A 117 -10.31 5.83 -30.75
CA GLY A 117 -10.05 4.42 -30.44
C GLY A 117 -9.68 3.57 -31.66
N SER A 118 -10.34 3.76 -32.80
CA SER A 118 -10.02 3.03 -34.04
C SER A 118 -8.64 3.41 -34.61
N LYS A 119 -8.30 4.70 -34.58
CA LYS A 119 -6.96 5.19 -34.96
C LYS A 119 -5.88 4.68 -34.01
N ALA A 120 -6.15 4.66 -32.70
CA ALA A 120 -5.24 4.14 -31.70
C ALA A 120 -4.96 2.66 -31.94
N LEU A 121 -6.01 1.85 -32.13
CA LEU A 121 -5.89 0.43 -32.42
C LEU A 121 -5.02 0.21 -33.67
N ALA A 122 -5.31 0.90 -34.77
CA ALA A 122 -4.55 0.77 -36.01
C ALA A 122 -3.07 1.15 -35.82
N ALA A 123 -2.77 2.25 -35.12
CA ALA A 123 -1.40 2.70 -34.87
C ALA A 123 -0.63 1.74 -33.96
N LEU A 124 -1.28 1.21 -32.91
CA LEU A 124 -0.69 0.22 -31.99
C LEU A 124 -0.39 -1.09 -32.72
N THR A 125 -1.35 -1.61 -33.49
CA THR A 125 -1.16 -2.83 -34.28
C THR A 125 -0.08 -2.67 -35.35
N ALA A 126 -0.02 -1.53 -36.05
CA ALA A 126 1.04 -1.23 -37.00
C ALA A 126 2.43 -1.15 -36.34
N ALA A 127 2.49 -0.78 -35.05
CA ALA A 127 3.71 -0.79 -34.26
C ALA A 127 4.02 -2.18 -33.64
N GLY A 128 3.26 -3.23 -33.96
CA GLY A 128 3.45 -4.58 -33.41
C GLY A 128 3.04 -4.74 -31.94
N ILE A 129 2.25 -3.79 -31.41
CA ILE A 129 1.78 -3.80 -30.02
C ILE A 129 0.40 -4.46 -29.99
N GLU A 130 0.25 -5.47 -29.13
CA GLU A 130 -1.02 -6.15 -28.94
C GLU A 130 -2.04 -5.18 -28.31
N ALA A 131 -3.18 -5.00 -28.97
CA ALA A 131 -4.24 -4.11 -28.52
C ALA A 131 -5.62 -4.66 -28.91
N ASP A 132 -6.64 -4.37 -28.10
CA ASP A 132 -8.00 -4.87 -28.28
C ASP A 132 -9.03 -3.76 -27.98
N ALA A 133 -9.83 -3.41 -29.00
CA ALA A 133 -10.94 -2.45 -28.88
C ALA A 133 -12.32 -3.12 -29.03
N SER A 134 -12.37 -4.45 -28.97
CA SER A 134 -13.63 -5.20 -29.03
C SER A 134 -14.56 -4.82 -27.88
N THR A 135 -15.87 -4.97 -28.10
CA THR A 135 -16.88 -4.77 -27.05
C THR A 135 -16.59 -5.61 -25.80
N GLY A 136 -16.07 -6.83 -25.99
CA GLY A 136 -15.71 -7.73 -24.89
C GLY A 136 -14.53 -7.22 -24.05
N ALA A 137 -13.45 -6.77 -24.68
CA ALA A 137 -12.32 -6.19 -23.96
C ALA A 137 -12.71 -4.88 -23.26
N ARG A 138 -13.38 -3.97 -23.97
CA ARG A 138 -13.83 -2.70 -23.38
C ARG A 138 -14.78 -2.93 -22.21
N ALA A 139 -15.64 -3.96 -22.25
CA ALA A 139 -16.47 -4.32 -21.11
C ALA A 139 -15.64 -4.84 -19.92
N ARG A 140 -14.71 -5.79 -20.13
CA ARG A 140 -13.86 -6.36 -19.07
C ARG A 140 -12.99 -5.31 -18.36
N TYR A 141 -12.51 -4.32 -19.10
CA TYR A 141 -11.64 -3.26 -18.60
C TYR A 141 -12.40 -1.99 -18.21
N SER A 142 -13.75 -2.02 -18.23
CA SER A 142 -14.56 -0.87 -17.82
C SER A 142 -14.70 -0.73 -16.31
N THR A 143 -14.40 -1.78 -15.54
CA THR A 143 -14.57 -1.81 -14.08
C THR A 143 -13.29 -2.28 -13.38
N ASP A 144 -13.16 -1.91 -12.12
CA ASP A 144 -12.25 -2.53 -11.16
C ASP A 144 -13.04 -3.07 -9.96
N ALA A 145 -12.43 -3.23 -8.79
CA ALA A 145 -13.14 -3.67 -7.59
C ALA A 145 -13.98 -2.54 -6.95
N GLY A 146 -13.97 -1.33 -7.51
CA GLY A 146 -14.79 -0.21 -7.10
C GLY A 146 -16.18 -0.20 -7.72
N LEU A 147 -16.90 0.90 -7.49
CA LEU A 147 -18.26 1.12 -8.00
C LEU A 147 -18.29 1.79 -9.39
N TYR A 148 -17.13 2.16 -9.92
CA TYR A 148 -17.02 2.92 -11.15
C TYR A 148 -17.08 2.01 -12.39
N ARG A 149 -17.72 2.53 -13.45
CA ARG A 149 -17.72 1.90 -14.77
C ARG A 149 -17.39 2.92 -15.86
N ILE A 150 -16.18 2.86 -16.39
CA ILE A 150 -15.68 3.77 -17.44
C ILE A 150 -15.10 2.90 -18.57
N PRO A 151 -15.85 2.66 -19.66
CA PRO A 151 -15.34 1.88 -20.78
C PRO A 151 -14.15 2.59 -21.46
N PRO A 152 -13.02 1.92 -21.66
CA PRO A 152 -11.92 2.47 -22.44
C PRO A 152 -12.25 2.48 -23.94
N GLU A 153 -11.48 3.24 -24.71
CA GLU A 153 -11.47 3.20 -26.17
C GLU A 153 -10.71 1.97 -26.69
N VAL A 154 -9.57 1.64 -26.07
CA VAL A 154 -8.71 0.50 -26.43
C VAL A 154 -7.97 -0.02 -25.21
N VAL A 155 -7.69 -1.32 -25.17
CA VAL A 155 -6.82 -1.94 -24.16
C VAL A 155 -5.51 -2.35 -24.83
N VAL A 156 -4.38 -2.08 -24.19
CA VAL A 156 -3.02 -2.29 -24.72
C VAL A 156 -2.27 -3.27 -23.84
N PHE A 157 -1.59 -4.24 -24.43
CA PHE A 157 -0.86 -5.31 -23.75
C PHE A 157 0.61 -5.31 -24.16
N PRO A 158 1.43 -4.37 -23.66
CA PRO A 158 2.85 -4.33 -23.99
C PRO A 158 3.59 -5.56 -23.44
N ARG A 159 4.61 -6.03 -24.16
CA ARG A 159 5.44 -7.18 -23.80
C ARG A 159 6.78 -6.79 -23.16
N ASP A 160 7.21 -5.55 -23.36
CA ASP A 160 8.48 -5.03 -22.90
C ASP A 160 8.43 -3.49 -22.80
N THR A 161 9.50 -2.92 -22.25
CA THR A 161 9.70 -1.47 -22.14
C THR A 161 9.62 -0.77 -23.49
N ASP A 162 10.22 -1.36 -24.53
CA ASP A 162 10.08 -1.04 -25.97
C ASP A 162 8.66 -0.57 -26.33
N GLN A 163 7.74 -1.51 -26.17
CA GLN A 163 6.34 -1.36 -26.50
C GLN A 163 5.61 -0.38 -25.58
N VAL A 164 5.99 -0.28 -24.30
CA VAL A 164 5.43 0.73 -23.38
C VAL A 164 5.77 2.12 -23.88
N LEU A 165 7.05 2.42 -24.14
CA LEU A 165 7.47 3.74 -24.63
C LEU A 165 6.72 4.10 -25.91
N ARG A 166 6.64 3.14 -26.85
CA ARG A 166 5.98 3.37 -28.14
C ARG A 166 4.47 3.58 -28.00
N ALA A 167 3.81 2.84 -27.12
CA ALA A 167 2.39 3.05 -26.83
C ALA A 167 2.13 4.45 -26.24
N LEU A 168 2.97 4.92 -25.31
CA LEU A 168 2.88 6.26 -24.73
C LEU A 168 3.10 7.34 -25.79
N GLU A 169 4.07 7.16 -26.70
CA GLU A 169 4.31 8.07 -27.82
C GLU A 169 3.11 8.17 -28.77
N ILE A 170 2.52 7.03 -29.15
CA ILE A 170 1.33 6.97 -30.01
C ILE A 170 0.15 7.69 -29.34
N ALA A 171 -0.12 7.36 -28.08
CA ALA A 171 -1.21 7.98 -27.33
C ALA A 171 -1.02 9.50 -27.21
N ARG A 172 0.20 9.97 -26.94
CA ARG A 172 0.54 11.40 -26.92
C ARG A 172 0.35 12.06 -28.29
N GLY A 173 0.80 11.42 -29.37
CA GLY A 173 0.64 11.94 -30.73
C GLY A 173 -0.82 12.03 -31.19
N LEU A 174 -1.68 11.14 -30.66
CA LEU A 174 -3.12 11.12 -30.93
C LEU A 174 -3.97 11.91 -29.92
N GLY A 175 -3.36 12.42 -28.83
CA GLY A 175 -4.07 13.12 -27.77
C GLY A 175 -5.02 12.21 -26.95
N ILE A 176 -4.69 10.92 -26.82
CA ILE A 176 -5.51 9.93 -26.12
C ILE A 176 -5.04 9.83 -24.66
N PRO A 177 -5.93 9.97 -23.66
CA PRO A 177 -5.56 9.82 -22.26
C PRO A 177 -5.22 8.36 -21.96
N ILE A 178 -4.33 8.15 -20.99
CA ILE A 178 -3.80 6.84 -20.64
C ILE A 178 -4.15 6.51 -19.20
N THR A 179 -4.49 5.25 -18.96
CA THR A 179 -4.62 4.67 -17.62
C THR A 179 -3.80 3.40 -17.55
N THR A 180 -2.86 3.33 -16.62
CA THR A 180 -2.09 2.10 -16.38
C THR A 180 -2.88 1.16 -15.48
N ARG A 181 -2.81 -0.14 -15.75
CA ARG A 181 -3.54 -1.16 -15.01
C ARG A 181 -2.66 -2.38 -14.71
N GLY A 182 -2.77 -2.84 -13.46
CA GLY A 182 -2.29 -4.14 -13.01
C GLY A 182 -3.43 -5.15 -12.93
N GLY A 183 -3.62 -5.79 -11.78
CA GLY A 183 -4.71 -6.76 -11.59
C GLY A 183 -6.12 -6.19 -11.45
N GLY A 184 -6.31 -4.86 -11.53
CA GLY A 184 -7.64 -4.24 -11.49
C GLY A 184 -8.38 -4.37 -10.16
N THR A 185 -7.65 -4.47 -9.04
CA THR A 185 -8.20 -4.69 -7.69
C THR A 185 -8.42 -3.40 -6.90
N SER A 186 -8.29 -2.24 -7.53
CA SER A 186 -8.55 -0.96 -6.85
C SER A 186 -10.03 -0.80 -6.54
N CYS A 187 -10.35 -0.16 -5.41
CA CYS A 187 -11.72 0.20 -5.04
C CYS A 187 -12.03 1.68 -5.36
N ALA A 188 -11.05 2.45 -5.82
CA ALA A 188 -11.16 3.91 -6.02
C ALA A 188 -11.38 4.32 -7.49
N GLY A 189 -11.42 3.37 -8.44
CA GLY A 189 -11.62 3.68 -9.86
C GLY A 189 -10.36 4.15 -10.59
N ASN A 190 -9.20 4.15 -9.95
CA ASN A 190 -7.95 4.64 -10.56
C ASN A 190 -7.29 3.66 -11.54
N SER A 191 -7.87 2.45 -11.70
CA SER A 191 -7.40 1.46 -12.68
C SER A 191 -8.29 1.36 -13.92
N VAL A 192 -9.23 2.30 -14.09
CA VAL A 192 -10.13 2.43 -15.24
C VAL A 192 -10.10 3.85 -15.80
N GLY A 193 -10.31 4.00 -17.10
CA GLY A 193 -10.28 5.32 -17.75
C GLY A 193 -10.84 5.29 -19.17
N PRO A 194 -11.24 6.46 -19.72
CA PRO A 194 -12.00 6.52 -20.97
C PRO A 194 -11.14 6.33 -22.22
N GLY A 195 -9.81 6.51 -22.14
CA GLY A 195 -8.90 6.41 -23.29
C GLY A 195 -8.28 5.02 -23.46
N ALA A 196 -6.95 4.98 -23.52
CA ALA A 196 -6.19 3.75 -23.60
C ALA A 196 -5.90 3.20 -22.20
N VAL A 197 -6.30 1.95 -21.93
CA VAL A 197 -5.88 1.23 -20.73
C VAL A 197 -4.67 0.36 -21.07
N ILE A 198 -3.54 0.59 -20.43
CA ILE A 198 -2.31 -0.20 -20.61
C ILE A 198 -2.23 -1.24 -19.49
N ASP A 199 -2.39 -2.51 -19.83
CA ASP A 199 -2.37 -3.65 -18.90
C ASP A 199 -0.99 -4.31 -18.86
N PHE A 200 -0.30 -4.17 -17.73
CA PHE A 200 1.00 -4.78 -17.50
C PHE A 200 0.91 -6.24 -17.00
N SER A 201 -0.22 -6.63 -16.41
CA SER A 201 -0.38 -7.94 -15.75
C SER A 201 -0.33 -9.12 -16.73
N ARG A 202 -0.59 -8.87 -18.02
CA ARG A 202 -0.65 -9.92 -19.04
C ARG A 202 0.73 -10.45 -19.46
N HIS A 203 1.68 -9.55 -19.75
CA HIS A 203 2.99 -9.93 -20.32
C HIS A 203 4.20 -9.37 -19.55
N MET A 204 4.05 -8.29 -18.78
CA MET A 204 5.13 -7.66 -18.01
C MET A 204 4.94 -7.92 -16.51
N ASN A 205 5.00 -9.19 -16.10
CA ASN A 205 4.65 -9.66 -14.76
C ASN A 205 5.73 -10.49 -14.04
N ARG A 206 6.98 -10.40 -14.47
CA ARG A 206 8.08 -11.22 -13.95
C ARG A 206 8.76 -10.62 -12.73
N VAL A 207 9.30 -11.52 -11.89
CA VAL A 207 10.39 -11.18 -10.95
C VAL A 207 11.68 -11.23 -11.77
N LEU A 208 12.37 -10.09 -11.89
CA LEU A 208 13.56 -9.95 -12.72
C LEU A 208 14.83 -10.39 -11.98
N SER A 209 14.94 -10.07 -10.70
CA SER A 209 16.05 -10.50 -9.84
C SER A 209 15.68 -10.44 -8.36
N ILE A 210 16.35 -11.26 -7.55
CA ILE A 210 16.34 -11.20 -6.08
C ILE A 210 17.80 -11.20 -5.63
N ASP A 211 18.16 -10.24 -4.77
CA ASP A 211 19.44 -10.21 -4.06
C ASP A 211 19.18 -10.47 -2.57
N PRO A 212 19.44 -11.70 -2.09
CA PRO A 212 19.24 -12.05 -0.69
C PRO A 212 20.17 -11.31 0.27
N ARG A 213 21.36 -10.90 -0.19
CA ARG A 213 22.34 -10.19 0.64
C ARG A 213 21.94 -8.73 0.82
N ALA A 214 21.53 -8.07 -0.26
CA ALA A 214 21.00 -6.71 -0.19
C ALA A 214 19.55 -6.66 0.33
N GLN A 215 18.88 -7.82 0.43
CA GLN A 215 17.45 -7.96 0.73
C GLN A 215 16.60 -7.10 -0.21
N THR A 216 16.82 -7.24 -1.51
CA THR A 216 16.04 -6.52 -2.54
C THR A 216 15.57 -7.44 -3.64
N ALA A 217 14.51 -7.01 -4.35
CA ALA A 217 14.06 -7.65 -5.58
C ALA A 217 13.70 -6.60 -6.62
N THR A 218 14.00 -6.86 -7.88
CA THR A 218 13.53 -6.05 -9.01
C THR A 218 12.44 -6.81 -9.75
N VAL A 219 11.33 -6.16 -10.04
CA VAL A 219 10.15 -6.77 -10.67
C VAL A 219 9.58 -5.89 -11.78
N GLU A 220 8.85 -6.51 -12.70
CA GLU A 220 8.03 -5.79 -13.68
C GLU A 220 6.72 -5.28 -13.03
N PRO A 221 6.10 -4.19 -13.53
CA PRO A 221 4.94 -3.55 -12.89
C PRO A 221 3.71 -4.45 -12.76
N GLY A 222 3.55 -5.42 -13.66
CA GLY A 222 2.47 -6.39 -13.65
C GLY A 222 2.69 -7.57 -12.70
N CYS A 223 3.85 -7.67 -12.04
CA CYS A 223 4.17 -8.80 -11.16
C CYS A 223 3.19 -8.84 -10.00
N ILE A 224 2.53 -9.99 -9.78
CA ILE A 224 1.55 -10.15 -8.71
C ILE A 224 2.28 -10.27 -7.36
N GLY A 225 1.75 -9.64 -6.31
CA GLY A 225 2.34 -9.65 -4.98
C GLY A 225 2.70 -11.06 -4.51
N SER A 226 1.77 -12.01 -4.63
CA SER A 226 2.02 -13.42 -4.27
C SER A 226 3.10 -14.11 -5.09
N THR A 227 3.33 -13.71 -6.35
CA THR A 227 4.43 -14.24 -7.17
C THR A 227 5.78 -13.79 -6.61
N LEU A 228 5.91 -12.52 -6.22
CA LEU A 228 7.10 -12.02 -5.55
C LEU A 228 7.30 -12.71 -4.18
N GLN A 229 6.23 -12.88 -3.40
CA GLN A 229 6.32 -13.55 -2.10
C GLN A 229 6.88 -14.97 -2.24
N GLU A 230 6.35 -15.76 -3.18
CA GLU A 230 6.79 -17.14 -3.38
C GLU A 230 8.26 -17.21 -3.83
N ALA A 231 8.69 -16.30 -4.72
CA ALA A 231 10.08 -16.22 -5.15
C ALA A 231 11.04 -15.82 -4.01
N ALA A 232 10.64 -14.84 -3.17
CA ALA A 232 11.44 -14.39 -2.03
C ALA A 232 11.53 -15.43 -0.90
N ARG A 233 10.48 -16.24 -0.72
CA ARG A 233 10.40 -17.29 0.31
C ARG A 233 11.55 -18.30 0.22
N ALA A 234 12.01 -18.62 -0.99
CA ALA A 234 13.16 -19.51 -1.22
C ALA A 234 14.46 -19.00 -0.57
N HIS A 235 14.51 -17.71 -0.22
CA HIS A 235 15.65 -17.06 0.42
C HIS A 235 15.39 -16.70 1.89
N GLY A 236 14.29 -17.15 2.49
CA GLY A 236 13.89 -16.76 3.85
C GLY A 236 13.43 -15.30 3.94
N LEU A 237 13.02 -14.71 2.82
CA LEU A 237 12.62 -13.31 2.72
C LEU A 237 11.17 -13.19 2.24
N ARG A 238 10.58 -12.02 2.46
CA ARG A 238 9.28 -11.61 1.91
C ARG A 238 9.25 -10.13 1.56
N PHE A 239 8.32 -9.73 0.72
CA PHE A 239 7.93 -8.33 0.61
C PHE A 239 7.02 -7.97 1.79
N GLY A 240 7.27 -6.82 2.42
CA GLY A 240 6.56 -6.42 3.64
C GLY A 240 5.06 -6.20 3.41
N PRO A 241 4.67 -5.17 2.63
CA PRO A 241 3.28 -4.79 2.42
C PRO A 241 2.46 -5.89 1.73
N ASP A 242 1.33 -6.27 2.33
CA ASP A 242 0.55 -7.45 1.96
C ASP A 242 -0.98 -7.18 1.97
N PRO A 243 -1.49 -6.39 1.01
CA PRO A 243 -2.91 -6.10 0.92
C PRO A 243 -3.74 -7.39 0.82
N SER A 244 -4.99 -7.35 1.27
CA SER A 244 -5.90 -8.52 1.19
C SER A 244 -6.09 -9.06 -0.24
N SER A 245 -5.83 -8.22 -1.25
CA SER A 245 -5.85 -8.56 -2.67
C SER A 245 -4.50 -9.05 -3.23
N GLN A 246 -3.48 -9.31 -2.41
CA GLN A 246 -2.10 -9.65 -2.83
C GLN A 246 -1.97 -10.78 -3.85
N ASN A 247 -2.95 -11.70 -3.92
CA ASN A 247 -2.99 -12.77 -4.91
C ASN A 247 -3.44 -12.32 -6.32
N ARG A 248 -3.81 -11.05 -6.48
CA ARG A 248 -4.24 -10.41 -7.73
C ARG A 248 -3.66 -9.00 -7.90
N ALA A 249 -3.34 -8.30 -6.81
CA ALA A 249 -2.72 -6.98 -6.86
C ALA A 249 -1.31 -7.10 -7.45
N SER A 250 -1.01 -6.28 -8.46
CA SER A 250 0.35 -6.19 -8.99
C SER A 250 1.19 -5.20 -8.20
N ILE A 251 2.51 -5.37 -8.20
CA ILE A 251 3.45 -4.46 -7.53
C ILE A 251 3.31 -3.03 -8.08
N GLY A 252 3.12 -2.85 -9.39
CA GLY A 252 2.82 -1.53 -9.96
C GLY A 252 1.52 -0.93 -9.44
N GLY A 253 0.48 -1.75 -9.25
CA GLY A 253 -0.77 -1.31 -8.63
C GLY A 253 -0.62 -0.96 -7.14
N MET A 254 0.23 -1.70 -6.42
CA MET A 254 0.58 -1.40 -5.02
C MET A 254 1.34 -0.08 -4.92
N VAL A 255 2.29 0.18 -5.83
CA VAL A 255 2.98 1.47 -5.93
C VAL A 255 2.00 2.59 -6.26
N GLY A 256 1.10 2.38 -7.24
CA GLY A 256 0.10 3.38 -7.62
C GLY A 256 -0.79 3.82 -6.46
N ASN A 257 -1.15 2.91 -5.55
CA ASN A 257 -2.07 3.17 -4.43
C ASN A 257 -1.39 3.42 -3.08
N ASN A 258 -0.05 3.42 -3.03
CA ASN A 258 0.69 3.30 -1.77
C ASN A 258 0.11 2.21 -0.84
N ALA A 259 -0.12 1.02 -1.41
CA ALA A 259 -0.82 -0.05 -0.73
C ALA A 259 -0.12 -0.48 0.55
N CYS A 260 -0.90 -1.06 1.46
CA CYS A 260 -0.44 -1.64 2.70
C CYS A 260 -1.26 -2.90 3.00
N GLY A 261 -0.96 -3.56 4.11
CA GLY A 261 -1.71 -4.73 4.58
C GLY A 261 -1.68 -4.83 6.11
N PRO A 262 -2.13 -5.96 6.66
CA PRO A 262 -2.11 -6.22 8.10
C PRO A 262 -0.72 -6.02 8.73
N HIS A 263 0.33 -6.36 7.98
CA HIS A 263 1.71 -6.24 8.44
C HIS A 263 2.32 -4.84 8.25
N ALA A 264 1.53 -3.84 7.88
CA ALA A 264 2.02 -2.47 7.77
C ALA A 264 2.51 -1.90 9.12
N THR A 265 2.02 -2.43 10.23
CA THR A 265 2.51 -2.11 11.57
C THR A 265 3.98 -2.48 11.75
N ALA A 266 4.41 -3.63 11.23
CA ALA A 266 5.79 -4.10 11.32
C ALA A 266 6.69 -3.59 10.19
N TRP A 267 6.18 -3.54 8.97
CA TRP A 267 7.01 -3.31 7.77
C TRP A 267 6.58 -2.11 6.92
N GLY A 268 5.63 -1.31 7.38
CA GLY A 268 5.23 -0.08 6.69
C GLY A 268 4.40 -0.31 5.41
N ARG A 269 4.23 0.77 4.66
CA ARG A 269 3.46 0.81 3.40
C ARG A 269 4.38 0.52 2.21
N THR A 270 3.81 0.47 1.01
CA THR A 270 4.60 0.31 -0.22
C THR A 270 5.67 1.40 -0.35
N SER A 271 5.37 2.66 -0.06
CA SER A 271 6.33 3.79 -0.13
C SER A 271 7.55 3.58 0.76
N ASP A 272 7.38 2.90 1.90
CA ASP A 272 8.44 2.65 2.88
C ASP A 272 9.37 1.50 2.42
N ASN A 273 8.95 0.72 1.41
CA ASN A 273 9.65 -0.46 0.91
C ASN A 273 10.19 -0.29 -0.52
N ILE A 274 10.07 0.89 -1.16
CA ILE A 274 10.67 1.11 -2.48
C ILE A 274 12.13 1.55 -2.34
N VAL A 275 13.02 0.90 -3.09
CA VAL A 275 14.43 1.30 -3.24
C VAL A 275 14.59 2.20 -4.46
N SER A 276 14.06 1.78 -5.60
CA SER A 276 14.06 2.56 -6.85
C SER A 276 12.97 2.11 -7.81
N MET A 277 12.66 2.95 -8.78
CA MET A 277 11.73 2.65 -9.86
C MET A 277 12.18 3.32 -11.16
N GLU A 278 12.14 2.57 -12.26
CA GLU A 278 12.30 3.12 -13.60
C GLU A 278 10.96 3.70 -14.06
N CYS A 279 10.95 4.98 -14.38
CA CYS A 279 9.75 5.74 -14.68
C CYS A 279 9.83 6.40 -16.05
N VAL A 280 8.66 6.67 -16.62
CA VAL A 280 8.50 7.59 -17.76
C VAL A 280 7.38 8.59 -17.45
N ASP A 281 7.66 9.89 -17.59
CA ASP A 281 6.66 10.94 -17.37
C ASP A 281 5.76 11.17 -18.60
N GLY A 282 4.73 12.01 -18.45
CA GLY A 282 3.81 12.35 -19.54
C GLY A 282 4.45 13.07 -20.74
N ARG A 283 5.73 13.50 -20.64
CA ARG A 283 6.51 14.05 -21.76
C ARG A 283 7.41 13.01 -22.42
N GLY A 284 7.36 11.76 -21.99
CA GLY A 284 8.16 10.66 -22.52
C GLY A 284 9.60 10.62 -21.99
N ARG A 285 9.93 11.40 -20.96
CA ARG A 285 11.26 11.36 -20.37
C ARG A 285 11.37 10.17 -19.41
N ARG A 286 12.27 9.24 -19.73
CA ARG A 286 12.73 8.19 -18.81
C ARG A 286 13.59 8.77 -17.69
N PHE A 287 13.45 8.28 -16.46
CA PHE A 287 14.35 8.54 -15.33
C PHE A 287 14.18 7.50 -14.23
N THR A 288 15.21 7.35 -13.38
CA THR A 288 15.16 6.50 -12.18
C THR A 288 14.76 7.35 -10.98
N ALA A 289 13.61 7.07 -10.35
CA ALA A 289 13.33 7.63 -9.02
C ALA A 289 13.89 6.67 -7.95
N SER A 290 14.54 7.21 -6.92
CA SER A 290 15.13 6.39 -5.86
C SER A 290 14.79 6.90 -4.46
N SER A 291 15.00 6.03 -3.47
CA SER A 291 14.92 6.36 -2.06
C SER A 291 16.20 7.02 -1.51
N ARG A 292 17.15 7.39 -2.39
CA ARG A 292 18.46 7.92 -1.97
C ARG A 292 18.29 9.29 -1.31
N HIS A 293 19.06 9.48 -0.23
CA HIS A 293 19.14 10.74 0.49
C HIS A 293 20.20 11.64 -0.15
N GLY A 294 19.75 12.70 -0.82
CA GLY A 294 20.59 13.73 -1.39
C GLY A 294 19.99 15.12 -1.19
N SER A 295 20.77 16.18 -1.39
CA SER A 295 20.26 17.56 -1.29
C SER A 295 19.46 18.00 -2.53
N ALA A 296 19.52 17.23 -3.63
CA ALA A 296 18.94 17.57 -4.93
C ALA A 296 17.92 16.51 -5.40
N ILE A 297 17.07 16.92 -6.35
CA ILE A 297 16.15 16.06 -7.12
C ILE A 297 16.42 16.30 -8.62
N PRO A 298 17.59 15.88 -9.15
CA PRO A 298 18.01 16.22 -10.50
C PRO A 298 17.12 15.60 -11.59
N GLU A 299 16.39 14.53 -11.26
CA GLU A 299 15.52 13.79 -12.17
C GLU A 299 14.37 14.65 -12.67
N VAL A 300 13.90 15.63 -11.87
CA VAL A 300 12.77 16.49 -12.20
C VAL A 300 13.16 17.96 -12.05
N PRO A 301 13.56 18.64 -13.15
CA PRO A 301 13.91 20.05 -13.15
C PRO A 301 12.83 20.92 -12.52
N GLY A 302 13.24 21.81 -11.61
CA GLY A 302 12.36 22.72 -10.91
C GLY A 302 11.65 22.12 -9.68
N LEU A 303 11.61 20.79 -9.50
CA LEU A 303 10.92 20.18 -8.37
C LEU A 303 11.55 20.57 -7.03
N ALA A 304 12.88 20.55 -6.91
CA ALA A 304 13.56 20.97 -5.69
C ALA A 304 13.26 22.45 -5.31
N ALA A 305 13.18 23.33 -6.31
CA ALA A 305 12.83 24.74 -6.11
C ALA A 305 11.36 24.91 -5.69
N LEU A 306 10.44 24.18 -6.33
CA LEU A 306 9.03 24.15 -5.95
C LEU A 306 8.86 23.73 -4.49
N ILE A 307 9.54 22.66 -4.07
CA ILE A 307 9.48 22.18 -2.68
C ILE A 307 10.10 23.20 -1.73
N GLY A 308 11.25 23.78 -2.09
CA GLY A 308 11.91 24.83 -1.29
C GLY A 308 11.00 26.04 -1.04
N ALA A 309 10.29 26.50 -2.07
CA ALA A 309 9.35 27.62 -1.96
C ALA A 309 8.10 27.31 -1.12
N ASN A 310 7.80 26.01 -0.89
CA ASN A 310 6.57 25.55 -0.22
C ASN A 310 6.83 24.72 1.05
N LEU A 311 8.02 24.81 1.66
CA LEU A 311 8.34 24.01 2.86
C LEU A 311 7.38 24.26 4.04
N ALA A 312 6.96 25.51 4.24
CA ALA A 312 6.10 25.88 5.37
C ALA A 312 4.71 25.22 5.33
N PRO A 313 3.95 25.22 4.21
CA PRO A 313 2.71 24.44 4.14
C PRO A 313 2.96 22.94 4.16
N ILE A 314 3.96 22.41 3.43
CA ILE A 314 4.24 20.96 3.39
C ILE A 314 4.47 20.40 4.80
N ARG A 315 5.31 21.05 5.61
CA ARG A 315 5.61 20.61 6.99
C ARG A 315 4.44 20.67 7.96
N ARG A 316 3.46 21.54 7.70
CA ARG A 316 2.33 21.77 8.61
C ARG A 316 1.12 20.93 8.26
N GLU A 317 0.98 20.55 6.98
CA GLU A 317 -0.26 19.96 6.47
C GLU A 317 -0.08 18.51 5.99
N LEU A 318 1.15 18.08 5.68
CA LEU A 318 1.44 16.74 5.16
C LEU A 318 2.31 15.93 6.12
N GLY A 319 2.16 14.60 6.10
CA GLY A 319 2.93 13.68 6.93
C GLY A 319 2.64 13.80 8.43
N SER A 320 1.46 14.28 8.82
CA SER A 320 1.11 14.54 10.22
C SER A 320 0.72 13.29 11.02
N PHE A 321 0.52 12.15 10.34
CA PHE A 321 0.20 10.85 10.94
C PHE A 321 0.77 9.69 10.09
N GLY A 322 0.97 8.53 10.72
CA GLY A 322 1.78 7.44 10.14
C GLY A 322 1.25 6.85 8.82
N ARG A 323 -0.07 6.80 8.64
CA ARG A 323 -0.71 6.24 7.43
C ARG A 323 -1.48 7.31 6.63
N GLN A 324 -0.76 8.32 6.16
CA GLN A 324 -1.29 9.25 5.16
C GLN A 324 -1.02 8.68 3.75
N VAL A 325 -2.07 8.21 3.06
CA VAL A 325 -1.97 7.53 1.74
C VAL A 325 -2.78 8.21 0.64
N SER A 326 -3.27 9.42 0.89
CA SER A 326 -4.09 10.17 -0.07
C SER A 326 -3.36 11.43 -0.55
N GLY A 327 -3.48 11.71 -1.84
CA GLY A 327 -2.82 12.83 -2.50
C GLY A 327 -1.34 12.54 -2.81
N TYR A 328 -0.61 13.58 -3.22
CA TYR A 328 0.83 13.46 -3.46
C TYR A 328 1.61 13.67 -2.16
N SER A 329 2.40 12.67 -1.79
CA SER A 329 3.17 12.64 -0.53
C SER A 329 4.42 13.54 -0.60
N LEU A 330 4.21 14.85 -0.73
CA LEU A 330 5.28 15.86 -0.87
C LEU A 330 6.17 15.97 0.37
N GLU A 331 5.73 15.48 1.53
CA GLU A 331 6.52 15.41 2.76
C GLU A 331 7.82 14.62 2.56
N HIS A 332 7.81 13.59 1.71
CA HIS A 332 9.01 12.81 1.36
C HIS A 332 10.06 13.63 0.60
N LEU A 333 9.65 14.72 -0.03
CA LEU A 333 10.55 15.61 -0.76
C LEU A 333 11.14 16.72 0.10
N THR A 334 10.76 16.86 1.37
CA THR A 334 11.42 17.82 2.27
C THR A 334 12.89 17.44 2.51
N PRO A 335 13.76 18.37 2.95
CA PRO A 335 15.12 18.03 3.37
C PRO A 335 15.17 16.90 4.40
N GLU A 336 14.27 16.93 5.38
CA GLU A 336 14.12 15.91 6.42
C GLU A 336 13.49 14.60 5.91
N GLY A 337 12.65 14.66 4.88
CA GLY A 337 12.18 13.48 4.13
C GLY A 337 13.26 12.89 3.21
N GLY A 338 14.42 13.52 3.14
CA GLY A 338 15.58 13.02 2.41
C GLY A 338 15.44 13.11 0.89
N ARG A 339 14.57 13.99 0.37
CA ARG A 339 14.31 14.16 -1.06
C ARG A 339 13.94 12.85 -1.77
N ASN A 340 13.19 11.97 -1.08
CA ASN A 340 12.85 10.64 -1.56
C ASN A 340 11.78 10.70 -2.67
N LEU A 341 12.25 10.73 -3.92
CA LEU A 341 11.38 10.81 -5.10
C LEU A 341 10.56 9.52 -5.29
N ALA A 342 11.13 8.35 -4.98
CA ALA A 342 10.41 7.08 -5.10
C ALA A 342 9.20 7.01 -4.17
N ALA A 343 9.34 7.45 -2.92
CA ALA A 343 8.24 7.48 -1.95
C ALA A 343 7.18 8.52 -2.33
N MET A 344 7.57 9.70 -2.86
CA MET A 344 6.60 10.70 -3.33
C MET A 344 5.76 10.19 -4.51
N LEU A 345 6.38 9.50 -5.48
CA LEU A 345 5.68 8.94 -6.64
C LEU A 345 4.80 7.72 -6.28
N THR A 346 5.08 7.07 -5.15
CA THR A 346 4.26 5.98 -4.62
C THR A 346 2.97 6.54 -4.02
N GLY A 347 1.82 6.20 -4.59
CA GLY A 347 0.53 6.83 -4.29
C GLY A 347 0.10 7.87 -5.33
N SER A 348 0.86 8.08 -6.41
CA SER A 348 0.47 9.00 -7.49
C SER A 348 -0.62 8.46 -8.41
N GLU A 349 -1.08 7.22 -8.22
CA GLU A 349 -2.19 6.63 -8.97
C GLU A 349 -1.99 6.63 -10.50
N GLY A 350 -0.73 6.58 -10.95
CA GLY A 350 -0.37 6.60 -12.38
C GLY A 350 -0.56 7.95 -13.06
N THR A 351 -0.85 9.02 -12.31
CA THR A 351 -1.15 10.36 -12.87
C THR A 351 0.10 11.18 -13.20
N LEU A 352 1.26 10.83 -12.62
CA LEU A 352 2.53 11.54 -12.83
C LEU A 352 3.49 10.76 -13.73
N VAL A 353 3.53 9.43 -13.56
CA VAL A 353 4.50 8.55 -14.24
C VAL A 353 3.87 7.21 -14.59
N THR A 354 4.38 6.59 -15.64
CA THR A 354 4.22 5.15 -15.92
C THR A 354 5.46 4.41 -15.42
N LEU A 355 5.26 3.30 -14.71
CA LEU A 355 6.34 2.46 -14.19
C LEU A 355 6.82 1.48 -15.26
N LEU A 356 8.14 1.24 -15.32
CA LEU A 356 8.77 0.27 -16.22
C LEU A 356 9.37 -0.91 -15.44
N SER A 357 9.90 -0.65 -14.25
CA SER A 357 10.33 -1.66 -13.28
C SER A 357 10.38 -1.06 -11.88
N VAL A 358 10.33 -1.91 -10.86
CA VAL A 358 10.37 -1.50 -9.44
C VAL A 358 11.37 -2.37 -8.69
N THR A 359 12.31 -1.75 -7.99
CA THR A 359 13.17 -2.42 -7.01
C THR A 359 12.62 -2.18 -5.62
N VAL A 360 12.25 -3.26 -4.94
CA VAL A 360 11.69 -3.25 -3.58
C VAL A 360 12.67 -3.80 -2.56
N ARG A 361 12.52 -3.36 -1.32
CA ARG A 361 13.14 -3.95 -0.14
C ARG A 361 12.35 -5.19 0.28
N LEU A 362 13.07 -6.22 0.71
CA LEU A 362 12.55 -7.42 1.31
C LEU A 362 12.89 -7.44 2.81
N VAL A 363 12.11 -8.17 3.58
CA VAL A 363 12.29 -8.38 5.02
C VAL A 363 12.40 -9.87 5.32
N PRO A 364 13.09 -10.27 6.40
CA PRO A 364 13.10 -11.65 6.87
C PRO A 364 11.69 -12.18 7.13
N LEU A 365 11.45 -13.44 6.77
CA LEU A 365 10.22 -14.14 7.14
C LEU A 365 10.23 -14.47 8.64
N PRO A 366 9.13 -14.23 9.37
CA PRO A 366 8.98 -14.77 10.73
C PRO A 366 9.05 -16.30 10.74
N THR A 367 9.81 -16.87 11.68
CA THR A 367 10.08 -18.32 11.71
C THR A 367 8.90 -19.12 12.28
N ALA A 368 8.32 -18.64 13.38
CA ALA A 368 7.22 -19.31 14.08
C ALA A 368 6.23 -18.26 14.64
N PRO A 369 5.53 -17.50 13.79
CA PRO A 369 4.60 -16.47 14.26
C PRO A 369 3.41 -17.12 15.00
N VAL A 370 2.91 -16.42 16.02
CA VAL A 370 1.75 -16.82 16.82
C VAL A 370 0.66 -15.77 16.66
N LEU A 371 -0.58 -16.24 16.44
CA LEU A 371 -1.76 -15.38 16.42
C LEU A 371 -2.49 -15.45 17.76
N VAL A 372 -2.75 -14.29 18.36
CA VAL A 372 -3.55 -14.12 19.57
C VAL A 372 -4.87 -13.48 19.20
N ALA A 373 -5.98 -14.09 19.62
CA ALA A 373 -7.30 -13.50 19.54
C ALA A 373 -7.71 -12.97 20.92
N LEU A 374 -7.91 -11.66 21.02
CA LEU A 374 -8.36 -10.99 22.25
C LEU A 374 -9.85 -10.65 22.10
N GLY A 375 -10.68 -11.07 23.06
CA GLY A 375 -12.12 -10.78 23.09
C GLY A 375 -12.44 -9.55 23.92
N TYR A 376 -13.33 -8.71 23.40
CA TYR A 376 -13.76 -7.46 24.00
C TYR A 376 -15.28 -7.35 24.00
N PRO A 377 -15.89 -6.63 24.97
CA PRO A 377 -17.32 -6.33 24.95
C PRO A 377 -17.77 -5.62 23.67
N GLY A 378 -16.88 -4.84 23.03
CA GLY A 378 -17.15 -4.15 21.77
C GLY A 378 -15.88 -3.61 21.11
N MET A 379 -16.04 -2.97 19.95
CA MET A 379 -14.90 -2.40 19.20
C MET A 379 -14.32 -1.13 19.80
N ILE A 380 -15.06 -0.44 20.68
CA ILE A 380 -14.56 0.79 21.33
C ILE A 380 -13.51 0.41 22.36
N GLU A 381 -13.84 -0.55 23.23
CA GLU A 381 -12.93 -1.10 24.24
C GLU A 381 -11.72 -1.76 23.59
N ALA A 382 -11.92 -2.48 22.48
CA ALA A 382 -10.83 -3.02 21.69
C ALA A 382 -9.90 -1.90 21.18
N ALA A 383 -10.44 -0.79 20.67
CA ALA A 383 -9.64 0.31 20.14
C ALA A 383 -8.82 1.03 21.23
N ASP A 384 -9.36 1.15 22.45
CA ASP A 384 -8.68 1.79 23.59
C ASP A 384 -7.40 1.05 24.00
N ASP A 385 -7.31 -0.27 23.78
CA ASP A 385 -6.15 -1.10 24.11
C ASP A 385 -5.07 -1.12 23.02
N VAL A 386 -5.38 -0.70 21.79
CA VAL A 386 -4.40 -0.70 20.68
C VAL A 386 -3.10 0.05 21.03
N PRO A 387 -3.11 1.25 21.66
CA PRO A 387 -1.90 1.95 22.06
C PRO A 387 -1.01 1.19 23.05
N ALA A 388 -1.57 0.28 23.85
CA ALA A 388 -0.82 -0.60 24.74
C ALA A 388 -0.27 -1.81 23.97
N ILE A 389 -1.10 -2.46 23.15
CA ILE A 389 -0.72 -3.61 22.32
C ILE A 389 0.44 -3.27 21.37
N LEU A 390 0.41 -2.08 20.74
CA LEU A 390 1.50 -1.62 19.88
C LEU A 390 2.84 -1.50 20.63
N GLY A 391 2.83 -1.35 21.96
CA GLY A 391 4.02 -1.37 22.81
C GLY A 391 4.76 -2.71 22.77
N HIS A 392 4.09 -3.80 22.39
CA HIS A 392 4.66 -5.15 22.25
C HIS A 392 5.26 -5.41 20.87
N SER A 393 5.25 -4.41 19.97
CA SER A 393 5.77 -4.52 18.59
C SER A 393 5.18 -5.71 17.80
N PRO A 394 3.85 -5.86 17.73
CA PRO A 394 3.22 -6.95 17.01
C PRO A 394 3.54 -6.87 15.50
N LEU A 395 3.54 -8.03 14.85
CA LEU A 395 3.63 -8.16 13.40
C LEU A 395 2.40 -7.58 12.69
N ALA A 396 1.21 -7.82 13.25
CA ALA A 396 -0.07 -7.31 12.76
C ALA A 396 -1.06 -7.13 13.92
N VAL A 397 -1.99 -6.19 13.76
CA VAL A 397 -3.14 -5.98 14.67
C VAL A 397 -4.37 -5.68 13.81
N GLU A 398 -5.32 -6.60 13.77
CA GLU A 398 -6.54 -6.47 12.97
C GLU A 398 -7.78 -6.53 13.87
N GLY A 399 -8.70 -5.58 13.66
CA GLY A 399 -9.95 -5.49 14.41
C GLY A 399 -11.11 -6.15 13.67
N MET A 400 -11.95 -6.90 14.39
CA MET A 400 -13.13 -7.55 13.83
C MET A 400 -14.34 -7.40 14.75
N ASP A 401 -15.47 -6.96 14.21
CA ASP A 401 -16.71 -6.81 14.97
C ASP A 401 -17.69 -7.98 14.75
N ARG A 402 -18.61 -8.17 15.71
CA ARG A 402 -19.67 -9.20 15.66
C ARG A 402 -20.44 -9.24 14.35
N ARG A 403 -20.76 -8.10 13.74
CA ARG A 403 -21.55 -8.02 12.50
C ARG A 403 -20.77 -8.59 11.33
N LEU A 404 -19.44 -8.39 11.27
CA LEU A 404 -18.60 -9.00 10.24
C LEU A 404 -18.56 -10.52 10.41
N VAL A 405 -18.35 -11.01 11.64
CA VAL A 405 -18.39 -12.45 11.96
C VAL A 405 -19.73 -13.08 11.57
N ASP A 406 -20.84 -12.45 11.93
CA ASP A 406 -22.18 -12.94 11.63
C ASP A 406 -22.49 -12.88 10.13
N ALA A 407 -21.95 -11.90 9.40
CA ALA A 407 -22.04 -11.87 7.94
C ALA A 407 -21.31 -13.06 7.30
N VAL A 408 -20.11 -13.39 7.78
CA VAL A 408 -19.36 -14.56 7.30
C VAL A 408 -20.12 -15.85 7.62
N ARG A 409 -20.61 -16.03 8.86
CA ARG A 409 -21.40 -17.20 9.26
C ARG A 409 -22.67 -17.36 8.42
N ARG A 410 -23.41 -16.28 8.18
CA ARG A 410 -24.62 -16.30 7.33
C ARG A 410 -24.30 -16.68 5.88
N HIS A 411 -23.19 -16.19 5.34
CA HIS A 411 -22.85 -16.39 3.94
C HIS A 411 -22.15 -17.74 3.67
N LYS A 412 -21.33 -18.22 4.61
CA LYS A 412 -20.49 -19.42 4.45
C LYS A 412 -21.01 -20.65 5.20
N GLY A 413 -21.96 -20.46 6.13
CA GLY A 413 -22.59 -21.53 6.89
C GLY A 413 -21.88 -21.86 8.22
N PRO A 414 -22.40 -22.88 8.96
CA PRO A 414 -21.82 -23.33 10.22
C PRO A 414 -20.36 -23.77 10.07
N GLY A 415 -19.53 -23.45 11.07
CA GLY A 415 -18.10 -23.80 11.08
C GLY A 415 -17.19 -22.89 10.25
N ALA A 416 -17.74 -21.91 9.51
CA ALA A 416 -16.95 -20.98 8.72
C ALA A 416 -16.09 -20.00 9.54
N VAL A 417 -16.48 -19.76 10.79
CA VAL A 417 -15.70 -18.98 11.75
C VAL A 417 -15.39 -19.89 12.93
N PRO A 418 -14.12 -20.01 13.36
CA PRO A 418 -13.76 -20.82 14.52
C PRO A 418 -14.39 -20.26 15.80
N ALA A 419 -14.27 -21.01 16.90
CA ALA A 419 -14.58 -20.47 18.22
C ALA A 419 -13.69 -19.25 18.48
N LEU A 420 -14.31 -18.15 18.88
CA LEU A 420 -13.63 -16.91 19.27
C LEU A 420 -13.82 -16.72 20.79
N PRO A 421 -12.91 -15.99 21.45
CA PRO A 421 -13.12 -15.58 22.84
C PRO A 421 -14.47 -14.85 23.02
N ASP A 422 -14.99 -14.85 24.25
CA ASP A 422 -16.23 -14.15 24.56
C ASP A 422 -16.12 -12.65 24.26
N GLY A 423 -17.20 -12.05 23.74
CA GLY A 423 -17.25 -10.63 23.39
C GLY A 423 -17.94 -10.34 22.05
N ASP A 424 -18.05 -9.07 21.67
CA ASP A 424 -18.59 -8.61 20.38
C ASP A 424 -17.59 -7.78 19.55
N GLY A 425 -16.37 -7.60 20.06
CA GLY A 425 -15.21 -7.10 19.32
C GLY A 425 -14.01 -8.00 19.55
N TRP A 426 -13.17 -8.16 18.53
CA TRP A 426 -11.93 -8.92 18.64
C TRP A 426 -10.76 -8.19 18.02
N LEU A 427 -9.61 -8.29 18.69
CA LEU A 427 -8.32 -7.96 18.09
C LEU A 427 -7.56 -9.25 17.79
N LEU A 428 -7.13 -9.39 16.55
CA LEU A 428 -6.25 -10.47 16.08
C LEU A 428 -4.83 -9.90 16.01
N CYS A 429 -3.99 -10.30 16.95
CA CYS A 429 -2.62 -9.81 17.09
C CYS A 429 -1.64 -10.90 16.69
N GLU A 430 -0.83 -10.66 15.67
CA GLU A 430 0.25 -11.59 15.28
C GLU A 430 1.56 -11.12 15.93
N VAL A 431 2.30 -12.04 16.56
CA VAL A 431 3.59 -11.78 17.20
C VAL A 431 4.62 -12.82 16.79
N GLY A 432 5.90 -12.47 16.96
CA GLY A 432 7.04 -13.30 16.61
C GLY A 432 8.01 -12.54 15.71
N GLY A 433 9.07 -13.22 15.29
CA GLY A 433 10.11 -12.61 14.48
C GLY A 433 10.88 -13.64 13.65
N ALA A 434 11.78 -13.13 12.82
CA ALA A 434 12.80 -13.98 12.22
C ALA A 434 13.73 -14.50 13.31
N ASP A 435 14.21 -15.73 13.14
CA ASP A 435 15.10 -16.45 14.06
C ASP A 435 14.51 -16.70 15.47
N GLU A 436 13.24 -16.37 15.71
CA GLU A 436 12.54 -16.72 16.95
C GLU A 436 12.03 -18.16 16.94
N THR A 437 12.18 -18.85 18.06
CA THR A 437 11.58 -20.16 18.25
C THR A 437 10.08 -20.02 18.53
N ALA A 438 9.34 -21.14 18.44
CA ALA A 438 7.93 -21.15 18.83
C ALA A 438 7.74 -20.78 20.31
N GLU A 439 8.70 -21.11 21.18
CA GLU A 439 8.66 -20.77 22.60
C GLU A 439 8.81 -19.26 22.82
N ASP A 440 9.70 -18.60 22.07
CA ASP A 440 9.89 -17.14 22.11
C ASP A 440 8.62 -16.41 21.68
N SER A 441 8.03 -16.81 20.54
CA SER A 441 6.78 -16.23 20.06
C SER A 441 5.61 -16.46 21.03
N LEU A 442 5.54 -17.63 21.67
CA LEU A 442 4.53 -17.91 22.70
C LEU A 442 4.74 -17.09 23.97
N ALA A 443 5.98 -16.84 24.37
CA ALA A 443 6.29 -15.99 25.51
C ALA A 443 5.84 -14.54 25.26
N ARG A 444 6.10 -14.01 24.05
CA ARG A 444 5.56 -12.70 23.64
C ARG A 444 4.05 -12.67 23.59
N ALA A 445 3.41 -13.73 23.10
CA ALA A 445 1.95 -13.80 23.03
C ALA A 445 1.27 -13.79 24.40
N ARG A 446 1.96 -14.25 25.45
CA ARG A 446 1.47 -14.27 26.84
C ARG A 446 1.69 -12.96 27.60
N ALA A 447 2.69 -12.18 27.19
CA ALA A 447 3.10 -10.94 27.83
C ALA A 447 2.32 -9.76 27.27
#